data_AF-A0A0V1K4K1-F1
#
_entry.id   AF-A0A0V1K4K1-F1
#
_cell.length_a   1.000
_cell.length_b   1.000
_cell.length_c   1.000
_cell.angle_alpha   90.00
_cell.angle_beta   90.00
_cell.angle_gamma   90.00
#
_symmetry.space_group_name_H-M   'P 1'
#
loop_
_entity.id
_entity.type
_entity.pdbx_description
1 polymer ?
#
loop_
_entity_poly.entity_id
_entity_poly.type
_entity_poly.pdbx_seq_one_letter_code
_entity_poly.pdbx_strand_id
1 'polypeptide(L)'
;MPIKIQQRVHSFIWLLAIHKKLFLDTAKNPFKILELLFSTEESFIKAELDDIVPGDGGNQLEARLNKTETVHYFCQKKTSDYFTLWLNLELLVPFVLDCWVDNMRLEYDEVTGKTSNSPGVDIRVPGWGNTTTVEFIDPSGVGYGDYFSKLVNKLVTWGYIRGVDVRAAPYDFRKAPNHNIEYFENLKFLIEETYYSNGNSKVVTIGHSLGNLYLLYFFNLQSPAWKAKFIKSYVSVSAPYGGSVKILKAFASGYNLDQWKLVLNPLTIRKEQRSMTSSAFLLPSTKLWTADEVLVTTVSRNYTAYDYKEFFNDIGFKKGWNMYKNTRRLLEDLKAPGVELHCLYGVDLPTAERLVYGKGKFPDSQPIEINGDGDGTVGIRSLAACMDWVKEQEHDVHGRILQQKKMRSRRFWIFFDTAYKNANFSYLFSNHRSRRRSISSELMKAMVDVLDVIGLYVVINRNWSGKGDARFLAAGLGWSSADSLATRIVPFWTGARGTTFSWKYIQMCLESNYNLVYYVALASFLWLWTRREIPSTMKIALRLLMQYYGISSWILLIIHFLVTVFMALMAMAFYAVIQPHNGR
;
A
#
# COMPACT_ATOMS: atom_id res chain seq x y z
N MET A 1 -23.17 -11.43 33.27
CA MET A 1 -22.71 -10.11 32.76
C MET A 1 -21.57 -10.20 31.71
N PRO A 2 -21.61 -11.05 30.65
CA PRO A 2 -20.61 -10.98 29.56
C PRO A 2 -21.14 -10.47 28.19
N ILE A 3 -22.46 -10.35 28.01
CA ILE A 3 -23.08 -10.10 26.68
C ILE A 3 -22.93 -8.63 26.20
N LYS A 4 -22.71 -7.67 27.09
CA LYS A 4 -22.60 -6.24 26.73
C LYS A 4 -21.23 -5.79 26.21
N ILE A 5 -20.18 -6.61 26.36
CA ILE A 5 -18.84 -6.32 25.83
C ILE A 5 -18.73 -6.79 24.37
N GLN A 6 -19.38 -7.90 24.02
CA GLN A 6 -19.41 -8.45 22.66
C GLN A 6 -20.18 -7.55 21.66
N GLN A 7 -21.21 -6.84 22.12
CA GLN A 7 -21.95 -5.86 21.30
C GLN A 7 -21.17 -4.56 21.05
N ARG A 8 -20.32 -4.12 21.98
CA ARG A 8 -19.50 -2.90 21.81
C ARG A 8 -18.30 -3.11 20.89
N VAL A 9 -17.75 -4.33 20.85
CA VAL A 9 -16.73 -4.72 19.87
C VAL A 9 -17.33 -4.79 18.46
N HIS A 10 -18.57 -5.27 18.32
CA HIS A 10 -19.30 -5.26 17.04
C HIS A 10 -19.58 -3.84 16.49
N SER A 11 -19.92 -2.86 17.33
CA SER A 11 -20.09 -1.47 16.88
C SER A 11 -18.77 -0.82 16.46
N PHE A 12 -17.65 -1.20 17.08
CA PHE A 12 -16.31 -0.74 16.71
C PHE A 12 -15.82 -1.38 15.40
N ILE A 13 -16.17 -2.65 15.17
CA ILE A 13 -15.96 -3.37 13.90
C ILE A 13 -16.83 -2.76 12.77
N TRP A 14 -18.06 -2.32 13.06
CA TRP A 14 -18.90 -1.59 12.10
C TRP A 14 -18.37 -0.20 11.74
N LEU A 15 -17.76 0.51 12.70
CA LEU A 15 -17.06 1.78 12.45
C LEU A 15 -15.78 1.59 11.62
N LEU A 16 -15.07 0.46 11.80
CA LEU A 16 -13.95 0.03 10.95
C LEU A 16 -14.42 -0.38 9.54
N ALA A 17 -15.62 -0.95 9.39
CA ALA A 17 -16.20 -1.31 8.10
C ALA A 17 -16.61 -0.08 7.26
N ILE A 18 -17.08 1.00 7.90
CA ILE A 18 -17.33 2.30 7.23
C ILE A 18 -15.98 2.96 6.85
N HIS A 19 -14.95 2.80 7.69
CA HIS A 19 -13.56 3.16 7.37
C HIS A 19 -13.01 2.39 6.16
N LYS A 20 -13.30 1.08 6.05
CA LYS A 20 -12.90 0.24 4.91
C LYS A 20 -13.40 0.83 3.60
N LYS A 21 -14.66 1.30 3.54
CA LYS A 21 -15.25 1.87 2.32
C LYS A 21 -14.67 3.24 1.93
N LEU A 22 -14.42 4.14 2.89
CA LEU A 22 -13.91 5.49 2.59
C LEU A 22 -12.38 5.56 2.33
N PHE A 23 -11.61 4.68 2.99
CA PHE A 23 -10.14 4.62 2.84
C PHE A 23 -9.72 3.96 1.53
N LEU A 24 -10.57 3.08 0.98
CA LEU A 24 -10.31 2.34 -0.26
C LEU A 24 -10.64 3.11 -1.54
N ASP A 25 -11.55 4.08 -1.50
CA ASP A 25 -12.01 4.82 -2.69
C ASP A 25 -11.08 5.96 -3.16
N THR A 26 -10.09 6.36 -2.36
CA THR A 26 -9.23 7.54 -2.68
C THR A 26 -7.77 7.21 -2.97
N ALA A 27 -7.42 5.94 -3.00
CA ALA A 27 -6.10 5.50 -3.37
C ALA A 27 -6.00 5.16 -4.86
N LYS A 28 -5.06 5.81 -5.56
CA LYS A 28 -4.72 5.43 -6.94
C LYS A 28 -4.14 4.01 -6.94
N ASN A 29 -4.86 3.11 -7.62
CA ASN A 29 -4.52 1.71 -7.78
C ASN A 29 -3.09 1.57 -8.39
N PRO A 30 -2.17 0.80 -7.77
CA PRO A 30 -0.83 0.53 -8.32
C PRO A 30 -0.84 -0.21 -9.67
N PHE A 31 -1.96 -0.81 -10.07
CA PHE A 31 -2.15 -1.52 -11.33
C PHE A 31 -2.56 -0.60 -12.51
N LYS A 32 -2.26 0.69 -12.43
CA LYS A 32 -2.65 1.68 -13.44
C LYS A 32 -2.09 1.41 -14.84
N ILE A 33 -1.03 0.60 -14.96
CA ILE A 33 -0.49 0.12 -16.25
C ILE A 33 -1.46 -0.83 -16.95
N LEU A 34 -2.07 -1.75 -16.21
CA LEU A 34 -3.18 -2.57 -16.70
C LEU A 34 -4.34 -1.66 -17.15
N GLU A 35 -4.70 -0.64 -16.37
CA GLU A 35 -5.75 0.32 -16.77
C GLU A 35 -5.41 1.13 -18.04
N LEU A 36 -4.15 1.56 -18.22
CA LEU A 36 -3.68 2.29 -19.40
C LEU A 36 -3.66 1.43 -20.66
N LEU A 37 -3.23 0.16 -20.54
CA LEU A 37 -3.31 -0.86 -21.61
C LEU A 37 -4.73 -0.93 -22.19
N PHE A 38 -5.74 -0.93 -21.33
CA PHE A 38 -7.10 -1.29 -21.72
C PHE A 38 -7.94 -0.09 -22.20
N SER A 39 -7.49 1.14 -21.96
CA SER A 39 -8.17 2.35 -22.43
C SER A 39 -7.81 2.76 -23.87
N THR A 40 -6.74 2.20 -24.44
CA THR A 40 -6.18 2.67 -25.72
C THR A 40 -6.22 1.65 -26.85
N GLU A 41 -6.43 0.34 -26.61
CA GLU A 41 -6.29 -0.67 -27.67
C GLU A 41 -7.38 -1.77 -27.67
N GLU A 42 -8.61 -1.40 -28.05
CA GLU A 42 -9.70 -2.37 -28.30
C GLU A 42 -9.40 -3.36 -29.44
N SER A 43 -8.55 -3.00 -30.40
CA SER A 43 -8.20 -3.86 -31.54
C SER A 43 -7.12 -4.90 -31.21
N PHE A 44 -6.24 -4.62 -30.25
CA PHE A 44 -5.11 -5.51 -29.88
C PHE A 44 -5.57 -6.66 -28.99
N ILE A 45 -6.44 -6.37 -28.01
CA ILE A 45 -6.94 -7.34 -27.02
C ILE A 45 -8.14 -8.13 -27.58
N LYS A 46 -8.63 -7.81 -28.79
CA LYS A 46 -9.57 -8.67 -29.51
C LYS A 46 -8.97 -10.05 -29.84
N ALA A 47 -7.66 -10.24 -29.60
CA ALA A 47 -7.01 -11.53 -29.57
C ALA A 47 -7.37 -12.28 -28.26
N GLU A 48 -8.28 -13.26 -28.38
CA GLU A 48 -8.26 -14.59 -27.71
C GLU A 48 -7.42 -14.75 -26.45
N LEU A 49 -7.65 -13.91 -25.44
CA LEU A 49 -6.97 -13.95 -24.15
C LEU A 49 -7.59 -14.99 -23.24
N ASP A 50 -6.84 -16.06 -22.97
CA ASP A 50 -7.38 -17.22 -22.30
C ASP A 50 -6.78 -17.41 -20.90
N ASP A 51 -5.48 -17.66 -20.78
CA ASP A 51 -4.88 -18.09 -19.50
C ASP A 51 -4.02 -16.99 -18.83
N ILE A 52 -4.46 -16.54 -17.64
CA ILE A 52 -3.82 -15.49 -16.84
C ILE A 52 -2.86 -16.07 -15.79
N VAL A 53 -1.59 -15.64 -15.83
CA VAL A 53 -0.58 -15.89 -14.80
C VAL A 53 -0.27 -14.60 -14.02
N PRO A 54 -0.67 -14.51 -12.73
CA PRO A 54 -0.52 -13.29 -11.93
C PRO A 54 0.93 -13.00 -11.54
N GLY A 55 1.17 -11.81 -10.97
CA GLY A 55 2.49 -11.39 -10.49
C GLY A 55 2.70 -11.68 -9.00
N ASP A 56 3.76 -11.11 -8.44
CA ASP A 56 4.05 -11.20 -7.01
C ASP A 56 2.93 -10.55 -6.19
N GLY A 57 2.39 -11.28 -5.20
CA GLY A 57 1.19 -10.88 -4.47
C GLY A 57 -0.10 -10.85 -5.29
N GLY A 58 -0.11 -11.35 -6.53
CA GLY A 58 -1.18 -11.14 -7.52
C GLY A 58 -2.37 -12.11 -7.44
N ASN A 59 -2.44 -12.97 -6.44
CA ASN A 59 -3.58 -13.86 -6.19
C ASN A 59 -3.78 -14.06 -4.70
N GLN A 60 -4.97 -14.51 -4.31
CA GLN A 60 -5.24 -14.85 -2.92
C GLN A 60 -4.38 -16.03 -2.43
N LEU A 61 -4.08 -16.04 -1.13
CA LEU A 61 -3.59 -17.21 -0.38
C LEU A 61 -4.46 -17.45 0.84
N GLU A 62 -4.75 -18.71 1.12
CA GLU A 62 -5.48 -19.13 2.31
C GLU A 62 -4.58 -19.90 3.24
N ALA A 63 -4.79 -19.75 4.55
CA ALA A 63 -4.04 -20.46 5.56
C ALA A 63 -4.94 -21.15 6.59
N ARG A 64 -4.45 -22.25 7.16
CA ARG A 64 -5.01 -22.92 8.33
C ARG A 64 -3.91 -23.08 9.38
N LEU A 65 -4.22 -22.78 10.64
CA LEU A 65 -3.24 -22.76 11.73
C LEU A 65 -3.42 -23.96 12.66
N ASN A 66 -2.30 -24.54 13.06
CA ASN A 66 -2.15 -25.51 14.13
C ASN A 66 -0.76 -25.36 14.78
N LYS A 67 -0.49 -24.15 15.29
CA LYS A 67 0.80 -23.76 15.88
C LYS A 67 0.89 -24.18 17.35
N THR A 68 2.07 -24.60 17.78
CA THR A 68 2.40 -24.85 19.20
C THR A 68 2.70 -23.54 19.93
N GLU A 69 3.44 -22.66 19.27
CA GLU A 69 3.91 -21.37 19.78
C GLU A 69 3.53 -20.22 18.84
N THR A 70 3.48 -19.01 19.39
CA THR A 70 3.19 -17.78 18.66
C THR A 70 4.10 -16.67 19.13
N VAL A 71 4.38 -15.72 18.24
CA VAL A 71 5.22 -14.55 18.54
C VAL A 71 4.63 -13.65 19.63
N HIS A 72 3.30 -13.58 19.73
CA HIS A 72 2.58 -12.86 20.77
C HIS A 72 1.42 -13.70 21.31
N TYR A 73 1.01 -13.44 22.55
CA TYR A 73 -0.09 -14.17 23.23
C TYR A 73 -1.45 -13.99 22.54
N PHE A 74 -1.65 -12.88 21.83
CA PHE A 74 -2.89 -12.57 21.11
C PHE A 74 -2.93 -13.13 19.69
N CYS A 75 -1.82 -13.67 19.16
CA CYS A 75 -1.83 -14.32 17.86
C CYS A 75 -2.58 -15.66 17.95
N GLN A 76 -3.40 -15.95 16.95
CA GLN A 76 -4.17 -17.18 16.91
C GLN A 76 -3.25 -18.40 16.68
N LYS A 77 -3.38 -19.42 17.54
CA LYS A 77 -2.64 -20.68 17.40
C LYS A 77 -3.31 -21.68 16.47
N LYS A 78 -4.64 -21.75 16.52
CA LYS A 78 -5.43 -22.75 15.80
C LYS A 78 -6.63 -22.11 15.11
N THR A 79 -6.92 -22.55 13.88
CA THR A 79 -8.16 -22.21 13.16
C THR A 79 -8.92 -23.51 12.85
N SER A 80 -10.26 -23.46 12.82
CA SER A 80 -11.07 -24.62 12.39
C SER A 80 -10.92 -24.86 10.90
N ASP A 81 -10.96 -23.78 10.13
CA ASP A 81 -10.97 -23.77 8.68
C ASP A 81 -9.85 -22.90 8.11
N TYR A 82 -9.76 -22.90 6.79
CA TYR A 82 -8.91 -21.95 6.07
C TYR A 82 -9.51 -20.54 6.13
N PHE A 83 -8.66 -19.55 6.30
CA PHE A 83 -8.99 -18.13 6.19
C PHE A 83 -8.10 -17.46 5.15
N THR A 84 -8.55 -16.36 4.55
CA THR A 84 -7.73 -15.55 3.64
C THR A 84 -6.55 -14.93 4.39
N LEU A 85 -5.35 -15.44 4.12
CA LEU A 85 -4.08 -14.91 4.62
C LEU A 85 -3.62 -13.72 3.78
N TRP A 86 -3.85 -13.78 2.47
CA TRP A 86 -3.49 -12.73 1.54
C TRP A 86 -4.59 -12.58 0.45
N LEU A 87 -5.08 -11.38 0.12
CA LEU A 87 -4.88 -10.13 0.87
C LEU A 87 -5.96 -9.99 1.94
N ASN A 88 -5.54 -9.75 3.18
CA ASN A 88 -6.43 -9.42 4.27
C ASN A 88 -5.90 -8.21 5.05
N LEU A 89 -6.51 -7.04 4.81
CA LEU A 89 -6.05 -5.77 5.38
C LEU A 89 -6.13 -5.73 6.91
N GLU A 90 -7.00 -6.51 7.53
CA GLU A 90 -7.12 -6.58 8.99
C GLU A 90 -5.89 -7.23 9.62
N LEU A 91 -5.21 -8.12 8.89
CA LEU A 91 -3.97 -8.78 9.33
C LEU A 91 -2.74 -7.89 9.19
N LEU A 92 -2.84 -6.79 8.44
CA LEU A 92 -1.72 -5.89 8.11
C LEU A 92 -1.61 -4.67 9.04
N VAL A 93 -2.49 -4.53 10.05
CA VAL A 93 -2.43 -3.43 11.03
C VAL A 93 -1.26 -3.62 12.02
N PRO A 94 -0.62 -2.55 12.53
CA PRO A 94 0.64 -2.63 13.30
C PRO A 94 0.68 -3.62 14.47
N PHE A 95 -0.46 -3.87 15.12
CA PHE A 95 -0.54 -4.81 16.25
C PHE A 95 -0.60 -6.28 15.81
N VAL A 96 -1.25 -6.57 14.68
CA VAL A 96 -1.47 -7.93 14.15
C VAL A 96 -0.41 -8.31 13.12
N LEU A 97 0.33 -7.32 12.60
CA LEU A 97 1.33 -7.50 11.55
C LEU A 97 2.38 -8.56 11.88
N ASP A 98 2.85 -8.63 13.13
CA ASP A 98 3.81 -9.66 13.54
C ASP A 98 3.21 -11.08 13.45
N CYS A 99 1.92 -11.24 13.78
CA CYS A 99 1.22 -12.53 13.61
C CYS A 99 1.11 -12.91 12.14
N TRP A 100 0.80 -11.94 11.27
CA TRP A 100 0.74 -12.16 9.83
C TRP A 100 2.11 -12.53 9.26
N VAL A 101 3.16 -11.80 9.62
CA VAL A 101 4.55 -12.09 9.23
C VAL A 101 4.97 -13.49 9.65
N ASP A 102 4.64 -13.91 10.87
CA ASP A 102 4.98 -15.26 11.36
C ASP A 102 4.18 -16.38 10.67
N ASN A 103 2.99 -16.08 10.15
CA ASN A 103 2.20 -17.05 9.39
C ASN A 103 2.61 -17.11 7.91
N MET A 104 2.93 -15.97 7.31
CA MET A 104 3.20 -15.82 5.89
C MET A 104 4.63 -16.22 5.49
N ARG A 105 5.61 -16.03 6.39
CA ARG A 105 7.02 -16.33 6.10
C ARG A 105 7.26 -17.80 5.73
N LEU A 106 8.24 -18.01 4.85
CA LEU A 106 8.76 -19.33 4.52
C LEU A 106 9.95 -19.69 5.43
N GLU A 107 10.12 -20.97 5.68
CA GLU A 107 11.37 -21.53 6.19
C GLU A 107 12.19 -22.04 5.00
N TYR A 108 13.48 -21.75 5.00
CA TYR A 108 14.41 -22.20 3.96
C TYR A 108 15.44 -23.13 4.59
N ASP A 109 15.50 -24.36 4.11
CA ASP A 109 16.48 -25.35 4.53
C ASP A 109 17.72 -25.23 3.63
N GLU A 110 18.85 -24.81 4.20
CA GLU A 110 20.10 -24.59 3.47
C GLU A 110 20.79 -25.89 3.04
N VAL A 111 20.43 -27.03 3.64
CA VAL A 111 20.98 -28.36 3.29
C VAL A 111 20.25 -28.92 2.08
N THR A 112 18.91 -28.94 2.12
CA THR A 112 18.10 -29.47 1.01
C THR A 112 17.86 -28.45 -0.10
N GLY A 113 18.04 -27.16 0.19
CA GLY A 113 17.72 -26.06 -0.70
C GLY A 113 16.22 -25.83 -0.87
N LYS A 114 15.35 -26.48 -0.08
CA LYS A 114 13.88 -26.40 -0.22
C LYS A 114 13.27 -25.40 0.75
N THR A 115 12.04 -24.96 0.43
CA THR A 115 11.22 -24.15 1.33
C THR A 115 10.06 -24.93 1.91
N SER A 116 9.70 -24.65 3.16
CA SER A 116 8.46 -25.09 3.80
C SER A 116 7.69 -23.90 4.39
N ASN A 117 6.42 -24.10 4.70
CA ASN A 117 5.64 -23.11 5.46
C ASN A 117 6.18 -23.02 6.89
N SER A 118 5.83 -21.92 7.56
CA SER A 118 6.11 -21.78 9.00
C SER A 118 5.51 -22.94 9.82
N PRO A 119 6.16 -23.37 10.91
CA PRO A 119 5.68 -24.50 11.71
C PRO A 119 4.23 -24.33 12.16
N GLY A 120 3.42 -25.36 11.92
CA GLY A 120 1.99 -25.34 12.23
C GLY A 120 1.15 -24.45 11.31
N VAL A 121 1.66 -24.04 10.15
CA VAL A 121 0.93 -23.26 9.16
C VAL A 121 0.81 -24.04 7.87
N ASP A 122 -0.42 -24.22 7.42
CA ASP A 122 -0.77 -24.89 6.18
C ASP A 122 -1.36 -23.84 5.23
N ILE A 123 -0.80 -23.71 4.02
CA ILE A 123 -1.17 -22.67 3.05
C ILE A 123 -1.56 -23.32 1.73
N ARG A 124 -2.68 -22.86 1.16
CA ARG A 124 -3.17 -23.29 -0.14
C ARG A 124 -3.48 -22.10 -1.04
N VAL A 125 -3.50 -22.35 -2.34
CA VAL A 125 -3.81 -21.37 -3.37
C VAL A 125 -5.22 -21.65 -3.91
N PRO A 126 -6.21 -20.79 -3.65
CA PRO A 126 -7.57 -20.98 -4.13
C PRO A 126 -7.75 -20.49 -5.58
N GLY A 127 -8.81 -20.99 -6.22
CA GLY A 127 -9.31 -20.44 -7.49
C GLY A 127 -8.60 -20.93 -8.75
N TRP A 128 -7.98 -22.12 -8.74
CA TRP A 128 -7.37 -22.71 -9.94
C TRP A 128 -8.37 -22.79 -11.09
N GLY A 129 -8.01 -22.27 -12.26
CA GLY A 129 -8.85 -22.24 -13.47
C GLY A 129 -9.98 -21.21 -13.43
N ASN A 130 -10.25 -20.56 -12.30
CA ASN A 130 -11.23 -19.47 -12.15
C ASN A 130 -10.49 -18.13 -12.04
N THR A 131 -11.14 -17.04 -12.43
CA THR A 131 -10.53 -15.70 -12.43
C THR A 131 -10.72 -14.95 -11.11
N THR A 132 -11.70 -15.30 -10.28
CA THR A 132 -12.12 -14.50 -9.10
C THR A 132 -10.95 -14.11 -8.17
N THR A 133 -10.05 -15.05 -7.85
CA THR A 133 -8.94 -14.84 -6.89
C THR A 133 -7.77 -14.05 -7.45
N VAL A 134 -7.78 -13.79 -8.75
CA VAL A 134 -6.82 -12.98 -9.50
C VAL A 134 -7.44 -11.64 -9.93
N GLU A 135 -8.76 -11.60 -10.15
CA GLU A 135 -9.51 -10.36 -10.32
C GLU A 135 -9.48 -9.52 -9.04
N PHE A 136 -9.71 -10.15 -7.89
CA PHE A 136 -9.74 -9.51 -6.58
C PHE A 136 -8.83 -10.24 -5.59
N ILE A 137 -7.70 -9.62 -5.24
CA ILE A 137 -6.75 -10.14 -4.26
C ILE A 137 -7.30 -9.95 -2.83
N ASP A 138 -8.09 -8.90 -2.58
CA ASP A 138 -8.92 -8.78 -1.38
C ASP A 138 -10.33 -9.31 -1.70
N PRO A 139 -10.81 -10.36 -1.00
CA PRO A 139 -12.14 -10.94 -1.24
C PRO A 139 -13.31 -9.96 -1.12
N SER A 140 -13.13 -8.81 -0.45
CA SER A 140 -14.17 -7.78 -0.37
C SER A 140 -14.46 -7.07 -1.69
N GLY A 141 -13.62 -7.26 -2.72
CA GLY A 141 -13.86 -6.77 -4.07
C GLY A 141 -13.78 -5.23 -4.22
N VAL A 142 -13.21 -4.53 -3.22
CA VAL A 142 -13.14 -3.07 -3.19
C VAL A 142 -11.71 -2.56 -3.01
N GLY A 143 -11.41 -1.41 -3.62
CA GLY A 143 -10.15 -0.68 -3.45
C GLY A 143 -8.91 -1.39 -3.99
N TYR A 144 -7.83 -1.41 -3.20
CA TYR A 144 -6.51 -1.92 -3.59
C TYR A 144 -6.47 -3.40 -3.98
N GLY A 145 -7.50 -4.17 -3.64
CA GLY A 145 -7.59 -5.58 -4.03
C GLY A 145 -7.99 -5.81 -5.48
N ASP A 146 -8.52 -4.81 -6.19
CA ASP A 146 -8.86 -4.90 -7.62
C ASP A 146 -7.59 -4.94 -8.48
N TYR A 147 -7.36 -6.07 -9.14
CA TYR A 147 -6.16 -6.35 -9.91
C TYR A 147 -6.47 -6.64 -11.38
N PHE A 148 -6.98 -7.83 -11.71
CA PHE A 148 -7.36 -8.19 -13.09
C PHE A 148 -8.84 -7.97 -13.41
N SER A 149 -9.68 -7.50 -12.48
CA SER A 149 -11.13 -7.43 -12.70
C SER A 149 -11.50 -6.59 -13.93
N LYS A 150 -10.79 -5.48 -14.18
CA LYS A 150 -11.02 -4.62 -15.34
C LYS A 150 -10.75 -5.33 -16.67
N LEU A 151 -9.67 -6.13 -16.75
CA LEU A 151 -9.34 -6.92 -17.93
C LEU A 151 -10.43 -7.97 -18.16
N VAL A 152 -10.70 -8.78 -17.15
CA VAL A 152 -11.64 -9.90 -17.26
C VAL A 152 -13.05 -9.38 -17.56
N ASN A 153 -13.48 -8.28 -16.93
CA ASN A 153 -14.74 -7.63 -17.27
C ASN A 153 -14.80 -7.19 -18.73
N LYS A 154 -13.71 -6.61 -19.27
CA LYS A 154 -13.67 -6.21 -20.68
C LYS A 154 -13.74 -7.42 -21.62
N LEU A 155 -13.01 -8.50 -21.34
CA LEU A 155 -13.10 -9.76 -22.09
C LEU A 155 -14.52 -10.31 -22.08
N VAL A 156 -15.19 -10.29 -20.92
CA VAL A 156 -16.57 -10.75 -20.81
C VAL A 156 -17.53 -9.89 -21.65
N THR A 157 -17.29 -8.57 -21.79
CA THR A 157 -18.08 -7.75 -22.73
C THR A 157 -17.89 -8.12 -24.20
N TRP A 158 -16.83 -8.84 -24.54
CA TRP A 158 -16.58 -9.38 -25.88
C TRP A 158 -17.07 -10.79 -26.09
N GLY A 159 -17.70 -11.40 -25.08
CA GLY A 159 -18.29 -12.74 -25.16
C GLY A 159 -17.52 -13.83 -24.44
N TYR A 160 -16.40 -13.52 -23.77
CA TYR A 160 -15.65 -14.51 -22.97
C TYR A 160 -16.45 -14.93 -21.74
N ILE A 161 -16.35 -16.21 -21.39
CA ILE A 161 -16.94 -16.79 -20.20
C ILE A 161 -15.83 -17.08 -19.18
N ARG A 162 -15.97 -16.51 -17.98
CA ARG A 162 -15.06 -16.77 -16.86
C ARG A 162 -15.00 -18.26 -16.53
N GLY A 163 -13.79 -18.78 -16.35
CA GLY A 163 -13.54 -20.18 -16.02
C GLY A 163 -13.71 -21.17 -17.18
N VAL A 164 -14.04 -20.66 -18.38
CA VAL A 164 -14.14 -21.46 -19.62
C VAL A 164 -13.18 -20.89 -20.64
N ASP A 165 -13.49 -19.71 -21.20
CA ASP A 165 -12.63 -19.05 -22.20
C ASP A 165 -11.49 -18.31 -21.51
N VAL A 166 -11.81 -17.50 -20.49
CA VAL A 166 -10.81 -16.78 -19.69
C VAL A 166 -10.64 -17.46 -18.34
N ARG A 167 -9.42 -17.92 -18.06
CA ARG A 167 -9.05 -18.71 -16.88
C ARG A 167 -7.80 -18.10 -16.24
N ALA A 168 -7.54 -18.49 -14.99
CA ALA A 168 -6.34 -18.05 -14.29
C ALA A 168 -5.61 -19.23 -13.63
N ALA A 169 -4.29 -19.10 -13.57
CA ALA A 169 -3.38 -20.05 -12.95
C ALA A 169 -2.68 -19.39 -11.74
N PRO A 170 -3.40 -19.17 -10.61
CA PRO A 170 -2.82 -18.62 -9.39
C PRO A 170 -1.80 -19.58 -8.79
N TYR A 171 -0.80 -19.06 -8.07
CA TYR A 171 0.25 -19.89 -7.46
C TYR A 171 0.73 -19.32 -6.12
N ASP A 172 1.59 -20.07 -5.43
CA ASP A 172 2.27 -19.60 -4.22
C ASP A 172 3.41 -18.65 -4.63
N PHE A 173 3.09 -17.36 -4.75
CA PHE A 173 4.00 -16.32 -5.22
C PHE A 173 5.22 -16.08 -4.32
N ARG A 174 5.22 -16.62 -3.10
CA ARG A 174 6.38 -16.56 -2.18
C ARG A 174 7.55 -17.41 -2.67
N LYS A 175 7.27 -18.36 -3.56
CA LYS A 175 8.22 -19.37 -4.04
C LYS A 175 8.79 -19.00 -5.42
N ALA A 176 10.02 -19.41 -5.69
CA ALA A 176 10.59 -19.42 -7.03
C ALA A 176 10.11 -20.66 -7.83
N PRO A 177 10.25 -20.69 -9.16
CA PRO A 177 9.75 -21.78 -10.01
C PRO A 177 10.18 -23.19 -9.55
N ASN A 178 11.44 -23.39 -9.17
CA ASN A 178 11.94 -24.69 -8.72
C ASN A 178 11.26 -25.23 -7.44
N HIS A 179 10.52 -24.39 -6.71
CA HIS A 179 9.77 -24.78 -5.51
C HIS A 179 8.26 -24.92 -5.77
N ASN A 180 7.83 -24.73 -7.02
CA ASN A 180 6.45 -24.85 -7.50
C ASN A 180 6.40 -25.83 -8.70
N ILE A 181 7.03 -27.01 -8.60
CA ILE A 181 7.15 -27.93 -9.75
C ILE A 181 5.78 -28.41 -10.25
N GLU A 182 4.89 -28.81 -9.35
CA GLU A 182 3.53 -29.27 -9.65
C GLU A 182 2.68 -28.20 -10.38
N TYR A 183 2.95 -26.92 -10.11
CA TYR A 183 2.28 -25.81 -10.80
C TYR A 183 2.47 -25.88 -12.31
N PHE A 184 3.64 -26.27 -12.80
CA PHE A 184 3.93 -26.29 -14.23
C PHE A 184 3.25 -27.45 -14.95
N GLU A 185 3.08 -28.59 -14.27
CA GLU A 185 2.30 -29.72 -14.79
C GLU A 185 0.82 -29.33 -14.87
N ASN A 186 0.29 -28.72 -13.82
CA ASN A 186 -1.09 -28.24 -13.79
C ASN A 186 -1.33 -27.12 -14.81
N LEU A 187 -0.38 -26.21 -15.00
CA LEU A 187 -0.47 -25.14 -16.01
C LEU A 187 -0.50 -25.72 -17.42
N LYS A 188 0.31 -26.74 -17.70
CA LYS A 188 0.28 -27.45 -18.97
C LYS A 188 -1.10 -28.06 -19.22
N PHE A 189 -1.65 -28.76 -18.21
CA PHE A 189 -2.97 -29.35 -18.29
C PHE A 189 -4.06 -28.29 -18.50
N LEU A 190 -3.98 -27.16 -17.78
CA LEU A 190 -4.92 -26.05 -17.93
C LEU A 190 -4.96 -25.54 -19.38
N ILE A 191 -3.79 -25.29 -19.99
CA ILE A 191 -3.67 -24.83 -21.37
C ILE A 191 -4.23 -25.87 -22.35
N GLU A 192 -3.92 -27.16 -22.14
CA GLU A 192 -4.44 -28.23 -22.98
C GLU A 192 -5.97 -28.34 -22.87
N GLU A 193 -6.52 -28.24 -21.66
CA GLU A 193 -7.96 -28.24 -21.41
C GLU A 193 -8.64 -27.04 -22.09
N THR A 194 -8.11 -25.83 -21.89
CA THR A 194 -8.60 -24.60 -22.52
C THR A 194 -8.61 -24.72 -24.05
N TYR A 195 -7.55 -25.28 -24.65
CA TYR A 195 -7.48 -25.54 -26.09
C TYR A 195 -8.62 -26.47 -26.56
N TYR A 196 -8.82 -27.61 -25.90
CA TYR A 196 -9.84 -28.58 -26.32
C TYR A 196 -11.27 -28.08 -26.07
N SER A 197 -11.50 -27.39 -24.94
CA SER A 197 -12.79 -26.78 -24.61
C SER A 197 -13.19 -25.68 -25.59
N ASN A 198 -12.21 -24.95 -26.14
CA ASN A 198 -12.43 -23.86 -27.09
C ASN A 198 -12.35 -24.33 -28.55
N GLY A 199 -12.74 -25.58 -28.82
CA GLY A 199 -12.85 -26.11 -30.19
C GLY A 199 -11.51 -26.32 -30.88
N ASN A 200 -10.45 -26.65 -30.13
CA ASN A 200 -9.07 -26.78 -30.61
C ASN A 200 -8.44 -25.45 -31.04
N SER A 201 -8.84 -24.35 -30.39
CA SER A 201 -8.27 -23.03 -30.63
C SER A 201 -7.01 -22.85 -29.78
N LYS A 202 -5.93 -22.36 -30.41
CA LYS A 202 -4.67 -22.07 -29.73
C LYS A 202 -4.85 -20.99 -28.67
N VAL A 203 -4.20 -21.19 -27.53
CA VAL A 203 -4.35 -20.38 -26.32
C VAL A 203 -3.41 -19.17 -26.35
N VAL A 204 -3.92 -17.98 -26.01
CA VAL A 204 -3.05 -16.83 -25.67
C VAL A 204 -2.83 -16.79 -24.17
N THR A 205 -1.56 -16.82 -23.75
CA THR A 205 -1.20 -16.68 -22.33
C THR A 205 -0.85 -15.24 -22.01
N ILE A 206 -1.21 -14.79 -20.81
CA ILE A 206 -0.80 -13.48 -20.30
C ILE A 206 -0.07 -13.61 -18.97
N GLY A 207 1.12 -13.00 -18.89
CA GLY A 207 1.88 -12.87 -17.66
C GLY A 207 1.93 -11.41 -17.21
N HIS A 208 1.72 -11.17 -15.91
CA HIS A 208 2.03 -9.88 -15.30
C HIS A 208 3.19 -9.99 -14.31
N SER A 209 4.14 -9.05 -14.38
CA SER A 209 5.27 -8.96 -13.45
C SER A 209 5.97 -10.32 -13.27
N LEU A 210 6.12 -10.83 -12.04
CA LEU A 210 6.72 -12.15 -11.74
C LEU A 210 6.11 -13.31 -12.54
N GLY A 211 4.81 -13.25 -12.88
CA GLY A 211 4.15 -14.28 -13.68
C GLY A 211 4.79 -14.50 -15.05
N ASN A 212 5.43 -13.46 -15.59
CA ASN A 212 6.20 -13.57 -16.83
C ASN A 212 7.44 -14.45 -16.69
N LEU A 213 8.10 -14.42 -15.54
CA LEU A 213 9.25 -15.30 -15.29
C LEU A 213 8.79 -16.75 -15.14
N TYR A 214 7.62 -16.97 -14.54
CA TYR A 214 6.98 -18.29 -14.49
C TYR A 214 6.65 -18.80 -15.89
N LEU A 215 6.02 -17.98 -16.73
CA LEU A 215 5.73 -18.33 -18.13
C LEU A 215 6.99 -18.57 -18.96
N LEU A 216 8.01 -17.73 -18.82
CA LEU A 216 9.28 -17.91 -19.53
C LEU A 216 9.95 -19.23 -19.14
N TYR A 217 10.00 -19.54 -17.83
CA TYR A 217 10.51 -20.81 -17.35
C TYR A 217 9.69 -21.99 -17.89
N PHE A 218 8.36 -21.89 -17.84
CA PHE A 218 7.45 -22.88 -18.39
C PHE A 218 7.69 -23.15 -19.88
N PHE A 219 7.77 -22.11 -20.73
CA PHE A 219 7.99 -22.25 -22.17
C PHE A 219 9.37 -22.82 -22.52
N ASN A 220 10.38 -22.59 -21.67
CA ASN A 220 11.70 -23.19 -21.80
C ASN A 220 11.72 -24.69 -21.46
N LEU A 221 10.71 -25.19 -20.72
CA LEU A 221 10.52 -26.62 -20.45
C LEU A 221 9.71 -27.34 -21.54
N GLN A 222 8.87 -26.63 -22.30
CA GLN A 222 8.01 -27.27 -23.30
C GLN A 222 8.73 -27.50 -24.63
N SER A 223 8.36 -28.61 -25.31
CA SER A 223 8.89 -28.92 -26.63
C SER A 223 8.37 -27.92 -27.69
N PRO A 224 9.13 -27.67 -28.77
CA PRO A 224 8.67 -26.84 -29.88
C PRO A 224 7.33 -27.33 -30.47
N ALA A 225 7.15 -28.65 -30.60
CA ALA A 225 5.92 -29.25 -31.12
C ALA A 225 4.71 -28.98 -30.21
N TRP A 226 4.89 -29.01 -28.88
CA TRP A 226 3.82 -28.67 -27.94
C TRP A 226 3.44 -27.20 -28.06
N LYS A 227 4.43 -26.29 -28.07
CA LYS A 227 4.20 -24.85 -28.21
C LYS A 227 3.49 -24.52 -29.53
N ALA A 228 3.94 -25.12 -30.63
CA ALA A 228 3.34 -24.96 -31.95
C ALA A 228 1.89 -25.48 -32.03
N LYS A 229 1.53 -26.48 -31.22
CA LYS A 229 0.16 -27.01 -31.17
C LYS A 229 -0.76 -26.16 -30.31
N PHE A 230 -0.34 -25.79 -29.10
CA PHE A 230 -1.25 -25.24 -28.09
C PHE A 230 -1.19 -23.73 -27.93
N ILE A 231 -0.09 -23.07 -28.27
CA ILE A 231 0.11 -21.65 -27.98
C ILE A 231 -0.07 -20.82 -29.24
N LYS A 232 -0.91 -19.79 -29.13
CA LYS A 232 -1.10 -18.78 -30.18
C LYS A 232 -0.05 -17.70 -30.04
N SER A 233 -0.03 -17.03 -28.90
CA SER A 233 0.95 -16.02 -28.53
C SER A 233 1.06 -15.88 -27.02
N TYR A 234 2.12 -15.20 -26.58
CA TYR A 234 2.40 -14.88 -25.20
C TYR A 234 2.38 -13.35 -25.04
N VAL A 235 1.48 -12.85 -24.19
CA VAL A 235 1.37 -11.43 -23.84
C VAL A 235 2.11 -11.20 -22.52
N SER A 236 3.20 -10.46 -22.59
CA SER A 236 3.99 -10.10 -21.43
C SER A 236 3.70 -8.68 -20.98
N VAL A 237 3.28 -8.50 -19.73
CA VAL A 237 3.02 -7.18 -19.14
C VAL A 237 3.96 -6.91 -17.97
N SER A 238 4.76 -5.84 -18.09
CA SER A 238 5.68 -5.36 -17.05
C SER A 238 6.62 -6.44 -16.50
N ALA A 239 7.22 -7.25 -17.38
CA ALA A 239 8.07 -8.36 -16.97
C ALA A 239 9.43 -7.92 -16.40
N PRO A 240 9.79 -8.34 -15.18
CA PRO A 240 11.13 -8.11 -14.63
C PRO A 240 12.11 -9.17 -15.12
N TYR A 241 12.32 -9.32 -16.43
CA TYR A 241 13.22 -10.33 -17.00
C TYR A 241 14.63 -10.30 -16.40
N GLY A 242 15.15 -9.09 -16.18
CA GLY A 242 16.43 -8.86 -15.52
C GLY A 242 16.39 -8.82 -13.99
N GLY A 243 15.21 -8.74 -13.37
CA GLY A 243 15.04 -8.44 -11.94
C GLY A 243 14.86 -6.94 -11.65
N SER A 244 14.76 -6.58 -10.37
CA SER A 244 14.53 -5.20 -9.91
C SER A 244 15.41 -4.82 -8.72
N VAL A 245 15.98 -3.62 -8.76
CA VAL A 245 16.79 -3.05 -7.67
C VAL A 245 15.97 -2.86 -6.38
N LYS A 246 14.64 -2.71 -6.47
CA LYS A 246 13.77 -2.63 -5.27
C LYS A 246 13.86 -3.89 -4.40
N ILE A 247 14.22 -5.05 -4.95
CA ILE A 247 14.42 -6.28 -4.18
C ILE A 247 15.58 -6.15 -3.20
N LEU A 248 16.65 -5.44 -3.56
CA LEU A 248 17.77 -5.17 -2.64
C LEU A 248 17.30 -4.34 -1.43
N LYS A 249 16.40 -3.37 -1.66
CA LYS A 249 15.75 -2.61 -0.60
C LYS A 249 14.88 -3.51 0.29
N ALA A 250 14.13 -4.44 -0.29
CA ALA A 250 13.30 -5.39 0.45
C ALA A 250 14.14 -6.31 1.36
N PHE A 251 15.28 -6.81 0.88
CA PHE A 251 16.21 -7.60 1.70
C PHE A 251 16.91 -6.78 2.79
N ALA A 252 17.40 -5.58 2.46
CA ALA A 252 18.15 -4.75 3.39
C ALA A 252 17.24 -4.03 4.40
N SER A 253 16.42 -3.08 3.96
CA SER A 253 15.66 -2.18 4.85
C SER A 253 14.17 -2.51 4.94
N GLY A 254 13.70 -3.49 4.17
CA GLY A 254 12.27 -3.77 3.97
C GLY A 254 11.58 -2.76 3.07
N TYR A 255 10.52 -3.20 2.40
CA TYR A 255 9.77 -2.40 1.44
C TYR A 255 8.28 -2.39 1.73
N ASN A 256 7.73 -1.26 2.16
CA ASN A 256 6.32 -1.11 2.56
C ASN A 256 5.39 -0.67 1.42
N LEU A 257 5.69 -1.12 0.18
CA LEU A 257 4.89 -0.86 -1.02
C LEU A 257 4.67 0.63 -1.33
N ASP A 258 5.49 1.52 -0.77
CA ASP A 258 5.46 2.99 -0.80
C ASP A 258 4.17 3.70 -0.36
N GLN A 259 3.01 3.07 -0.51
CA GLN A 259 1.67 3.58 -0.23
C GLN A 259 1.25 3.29 1.23
N TRP A 260 1.89 2.32 1.88
CA TRP A 260 1.51 1.83 3.22
C TRP A 260 2.50 2.25 4.32
N LYS A 261 3.26 3.34 4.09
CA LYS A 261 4.35 3.81 4.96
C LYS A 261 4.00 4.01 6.44
N LEU A 262 2.73 4.25 6.73
CA LEU A 262 2.21 4.52 8.08
C LEU A 262 1.71 3.28 8.81
N VAL A 263 1.37 2.21 8.08
CA VAL A 263 0.73 1.01 8.63
C VAL A 263 1.71 -0.17 8.65
N LEU A 264 2.52 -0.28 7.60
CA LEU A 264 3.51 -1.34 7.44
C LEU A 264 4.88 -0.85 7.87
N ASN A 265 5.31 -1.29 9.06
CA ASN A 265 6.69 -1.13 9.48
C ASN A 265 7.60 -1.94 8.52
N PRO A 266 8.52 -1.28 7.79
CA PRO A 266 9.33 -1.95 6.77
C PRO A 266 10.25 -3.02 7.37
N LEU A 267 10.77 -2.82 8.59
CA LEU A 267 11.63 -3.81 9.25
C LEU A 267 10.87 -5.04 9.76
N THR A 268 9.58 -4.86 10.11
CA THR A 268 8.70 -5.98 10.47
C THR A 268 8.42 -6.85 9.25
N ILE A 269 7.92 -6.26 8.17
CA ILE A 269 7.61 -7.00 6.93
C ILE A 269 8.85 -7.56 6.25
N ARG A 270 10.03 -6.94 6.42
CA ARG A 270 11.31 -7.43 5.91
C ARG A 270 11.54 -8.90 6.26
N LYS A 271 11.12 -9.34 7.44
CA LYS A 271 11.27 -10.75 7.89
C LYS A 271 10.57 -11.72 6.95
N GLU A 272 9.40 -11.34 6.47
CA GLU A 272 8.58 -12.10 5.55
C GLU A 272 9.12 -11.96 4.12
N GLN A 273 9.37 -10.74 3.66
CA GLN A 273 9.87 -10.45 2.30
C GLN A 273 11.19 -11.17 1.98
N ARG A 274 12.13 -11.17 2.93
CA ARG A 274 13.43 -11.84 2.77
C ARG A 274 13.34 -13.37 2.85
N SER A 275 12.23 -13.91 3.35
CA SER A 275 12.00 -15.35 3.41
C SER A 275 11.52 -15.94 2.09
N MET A 276 10.92 -15.10 1.24
CA MET A 276 10.44 -15.51 -0.08
C MET A 276 11.62 -15.84 -1.02
N THR A 277 11.56 -17.00 -1.66
CA THR A 277 12.56 -17.38 -2.69
C THR A 277 12.30 -16.67 -4.02
N SER A 278 11.07 -16.23 -4.27
CA SER A 278 10.74 -15.33 -5.38
C SER A 278 11.46 -13.98 -5.27
N SER A 279 11.62 -13.43 -4.07
CA SER A 279 12.45 -12.23 -3.85
C SER A 279 13.88 -12.45 -4.31
N ALA A 280 14.52 -13.57 -3.92
CA ALA A 280 15.89 -13.87 -4.37
C ALA A 280 15.98 -14.06 -5.89
N PHE A 281 14.95 -14.66 -6.49
CA PHE A 281 14.84 -14.86 -7.94
C PHE A 281 14.71 -13.55 -8.73
N LEU A 282 14.12 -12.50 -8.12
CA LEU A 282 13.92 -11.17 -8.71
C LEU A 282 15.10 -10.21 -8.51
N LEU A 283 16.23 -10.66 -7.93
CA LEU A 283 17.44 -9.85 -7.84
C LEU A 283 17.98 -9.50 -9.24
N PRO A 284 18.54 -8.29 -9.43
CA PRO A 284 19.16 -7.90 -10.69
C PRO A 284 20.17 -8.94 -11.21
N SER A 285 20.04 -9.29 -12.47
CA SER A 285 20.80 -10.34 -13.15
C SER A 285 22.14 -9.84 -13.66
N THR A 286 23.19 -10.65 -13.52
CA THR A 286 24.48 -10.43 -14.19
C THR A 286 24.41 -10.51 -15.72
N LYS A 287 23.29 -10.98 -16.29
CA LYS A 287 23.02 -10.94 -17.74
C LYS A 287 22.77 -9.51 -18.25
N LEU A 288 22.15 -8.64 -17.43
CA LEU A 288 21.77 -7.28 -17.82
C LEU A 288 22.48 -6.18 -17.01
N TRP A 289 23.20 -6.54 -15.94
CA TRP A 289 24.02 -5.63 -15.15
C TRP A 289 25.47 -6.05 -15.23
N THR A 290 26.33 -5.07 -15.50
CA THR A 290 27.78 -5.23 -15.59
C THR A 290 28.45 -5.15 -14.21
N ALA A 291 29.72 -5.55 -14.14
CA ALA A 291 30.47 -5.65 -12.88
C ALA A 291 30.86 -4.30 -12.27
N ASP A 292 30.78 -3.20 -13.03
CA ASP A 292 31.06 -1.83 -12.57
C ASP A 292 29.79 -1.07 -12.15
N GLU A 293 28.60 -1.62 -12.40
CA GLU A 293 27.34 -0.98 -12.07
C GLU A 293 26.94 -1.18 -10.60
N VAL A 294 27.17 -0.12 -9.82
CA VAL A 294 26.80 -0.08 -8.40
C VAL A 294 25.28 0.00 -8.22
N LEU A 295 24.73 -0.96 -7.48
CA LEU A 295 23.32 -1.06 -7.12
C LEU A 295 23.04 -0.52 -5.71
N VAL A 296 23.96 -0.74 -4.78
CA VAL A 296 23.87 -0.26 -3.41
C VAL A 296 25.15 0.44 -3.02
N THR A 297 25.04 1.68 -2.54
CA THR A 297 26.15 2.46 -2.01
C THR A 297 25.97 2.61 -0.51
N THR A 298 27.01 2.29 0.25
CA THR A 298 27.11 2.55 1.68
C THR A 298 28.39 3.34 1.97
N VAL A 299 28.59 3.73 3.24
CA VAL A 299 29.84 4.41 3.64
C VAL A 299 31.05 3.48 3.58
N SER A 300 30.87 2.18 3.84
CA SER A 300 31.96 1.20 3.87
C SER A 300 32.23 0.54 2.53
N ARG A 301 31.20 0.35 1.69
CA ARG A 301 31.27 -0.47 0.48
C ARG A 301 30.19 -0.13 -0.56
N ASN A 302 30.54 -0.34 -1.82
CA ASN A 302 29.60 -0.42 -2.94
C ASN A 302 29.33 -1.88 -3.31
N TYR A 303 28.08 -2.20 -3.63
CA TYR A 303 27.66 -3.53 -4.06
C TYR A 303 27.08 -3.48 -5.47
N THR A 304 27.52 -4.40 -6.31
CA THR A 304 27.04 -4.64 -7.67
C THR A 304 26.23 -5.93 -7.72
N ALA A 305 25.73 -6.31 -8.90
CA ALA A 305 25.10 -7.62 -9.11
C ALA A 305 26.05 -8.82 -8.86
N TYR A 306 27.36 -8.57 -8.78
CA TYR A 306 28.38 -9.59 -8.56
C TYR A 306 28.77 -9.72 -7.07
N ASP A 307 28.33 -8.81 -6.20
CA ASP A 307 28.70 -8.75 -4.78
C ASP A 307 27.59 -9.27 -3.84
N TYR A 308 26.66 -10.09 -4.35
CA TYR A 308 25.51 -10.52 -3.53
C TYR A 308 25.89 -11.35 -2.32
N LYS A 309 26.97 -12.14 -2.38
CA LYS A 309 27.45 -12.90 -1.22
C LYS A 309 27.83 -11.96 -0.08
N GLU A 310 28.57 -10.90 -0.40
CA GLU A 310 29.02 -9.89 0.54
C GLU A 310 27.84 -9.04 1.02
N PHE A 311 26.95 -8.62 0.11
CA PHE A 311 25.72 -7.93 0.48
C PHE A 311 24.90 -8.72 1.52
N PHE A 312 24.65 -10.01 1.27
CA PHE A 312 23.88 -10.85 2.20
C PHE A 312 24.58 -11.07 3.54
N ASN A 313 25.92 -11.15 3.55
CA ASN A 313 26.70 -11.19 4.78
C ASN A 313 26.56 -9.89 5.57
N ASP A 314 26.69 -8.74 4.90
CA ASP A 314 26.75 -7.42 5.53
C ASP A 314 25.38 -6.95 6.05
N ILE A 315 24.27 -7.44 5.48
CA ILE A 315 22.92 -7.22 6.06
C ILE A 315 22.54 -8.23 7.16
N GLY A 316 23.43 -9.17 7.49
CA GLY A 316 23.16 -10.22 8.48
C GLY A 316 22.13 -11.27 8.03
N PHE A 317 22.01 -11.52 6.72
CA PHE A 317 21.06 -12.47 6.14
C PHE A 317 21.74 -13.45 5.17
N LYS A 318 22.72 -14.20 5.68
CA LYS A 318 23.60 -15.09 4.88
C LYS A 318 22.83 -16.11 4.04
N LYS A 319 21.71 -16.63 4.55
CA LYS A 319 20.85 -17.59 3.81
C LYS A 319 20.31 -17.05 2.49
N GLY A 320 20.17 -15.74 2.35
CA GLY A 320 19.76 -15.12 1.08
C GLY A 320 20.72 -15.42 -0.08
N TRP A 321 22.01 -15.60 0.19
CA TRP A 321 22.98 -16.02 -0.83
C TRP A 321 22.72 -17.44 -1.34
N ASN A 322 22.34 -18.36 -0.44
CA ASN A 322 21.98 -19.71 -0.83
C ASN A 322 20.66 -19.73 -1.63
N MET A 323 19.68 -18.94 -1.22
CA MET A 323 18.43 -18.73 -1.98
C MET A 323 18.70 -18.19 -3.40
N TYR A 324 19.58 -17.18 -3.54
CA TYR A 324 19.96 -16.62 -4.84
C TYR A 324 20.61 -17.67 -5.75
N LYS A 325 21.63 -18.39 -5.26
CA LYS A 325 22.30 -19.46 -6.04
C LYS A 325 21.32 -20.55 -6.49
N ASN A 326 20.36 -20.88 -5.65
CA ASN A 326 19.38 -21.93 -5.92
C ASN A 326 18.36 -21.52 -7.00
N THR A 327 18.07 -20.23 -7.15
CA THR A 327 16.99 -19.73 -8.01
C THR A 327 17.49 -19.05 -9.29
N ARG A 328 18.66 -18.40 -9.26
CA ARG A 328 19.17 -17.60 -10.40
C ARG A 328 19.36 -18.43 -11.68
N ARG A 329 19.80 -19.68 -11.54
CA ARG A 329 20.11 -20.60 -12.65
C ARG A 329 18.89 -20.94 -13.52
N LEU A 330 17.68 -20.73 -13.01
CA LEU A 330 16.45 -21.12 -13.70
C LEU A 330 16.20 -20.31 -14.98
N LEU A 331 16.67 -19.05 -15.00
CA LEU A 331 16.53 -18.14 -16.14
C LEU A 331 17.81 -17.29 -16.32
N GLU A 332 18.98 -17.89 -16.10
CA GLU A 332 20.25 -17.17 -16.15
C GLU A 332 20.50 -16.55 -17.53
N ASP A 333 20.30 -17.36 -18.58
CA ASP A 333 20.56 -17.00 -19.98
C ASP A 333 19.46 -16.15 -20.62
N LEU A 334 18.30 -16.02 -19.97
CA LEU A 334 17.10 -15.39 -20.53
C LEU A 334 16.74 -15.91 -21.93
N LYS A 335 16.77 -17.25 -22.10
CA LYS A 335 16.43 -17.90 -23.38
C LYS A 335 15.02 -17.53 -23.85
N ALA A 336 14.91 -17.15 -25.12
CA ALA A 336 13.65 -16.79 -25.78
C ALA A 336 12.56 -17.87 -25.65
N PRO A 337 11.28 -17.49 -25.50
CA PRO A 337 10.19 -18.43 -25.22
C PRO A 337 9.84 -19.32 -26.43
N GLY A 338 10.23 -18.95 -27.66
CA GLY A 338 9.98 -19.73 -28.87
C GLY A 338 8.50 -19.80 -29.25
N VAL A 339 7.78 -18.70 -29.04
CA VAL A 339 6.39 -18.43 -29.45
C VAL A 339 6.28 -16.96 -29.84
N GLU A 340 5.22 -16.59 -30.57
CA GLU A 340 4.92 -15.18 -30.85
C GLU A 340 4.75 -14.43 -29.52
N LEU A 341 5.46 -13.31 -29.37
CA LEU A 341 5.53 -12.56 -28.12
C LEU A 341 5.04 -11.13 -28.34
N HIS A 342 4.13 -10.67 -27.49
CA HIS A 342 3.83 -9.27 -27.34
C HIS A 342 4.41 -8.79 -26.00
N CYS A 343 5.39 -7.90 -26.05
CA CYS A 343 6.05 -7.38 -24.87
C CYS A 343 5.60 -5.94 -24.57
N LEU A 344 4.86 -5.77 -23.47
CA LEU A 344 4.23 -4.53 -23.07
C LEU A 344 4.81 -4.07 -21.74
N TYR A 345 5.34 -2.84 -21.69
CA TYR A 345 5.96 -2.32 -20.48
C TYR A 345 5.81 -0.81 -20.35
N GLY A 346 5.73 -0.35 -19.10
CA GLY A 346 5.65 1.06 -18.74
C GLY A 346 7.00 1.77 -18.78
N VAL A 347 6.98 3.06 -19.14
CA VAL A 347 8.14 3.96 -19.12
C VAL A 347 7.75 5.31 -18.53
N ASP A 348 8.75 6.19 -18.39
CA ASP A 348 8.66 7.56 -17.90
C ASP A 348 8.23 7.68 -16.43
N LEU A 349 8.40 6.62 -15.63
CA LEU A 349 8.17 6.64 -14.20
C LEU A 349 9.50 6.53 -13.43
N PRO A 350 9.77 7.45 -12.47
CA PRO A 350 10.96 7.37 -11.64
C PRO A 350 11.06 6.01 -10.95
N THR A 351 12.10 5.25 -11.28
CA THR A 351 12.28 3.88 -10.82
C THR A 351 13.66 3.70 -10.21
N ALA A 352 13.74 3.11 -9.02
CA ALA A 352 15.01 2.93 -8.32
C ALA A 352 16.01 2.12 -9.16
N GLU A 353 17.15 2.72 -9.47
CA GLU A 353 18.29 2.08 -10.14
C GLU A 353 19.46 1.91 -9.17
N ARG A 354 19.58 2.78 -8.15
CA ARG A 354 20.58 2.66 -7.08
C ARG A 354 20.02 3.04 -5.72
N LEU A 355 20.51 2.38 -4.68
CA LEU A 355 20.14 2.62 -3.28
C LEU A 355 21.33 3.21 -2.53
N VAL A 356 21.18 4.39 -1.94
CA VAL A 356 22.26 5.06 -1.21
C VAL A 356 21.93 5.13 0.28
N TYR A 357 22.81 4.56 1.09
CA TYR A 357 22.73 4.55 2.55
C TYR A 357 23.81 5.44 3.16
N GLY A 358 23.38 6.41 3.97
CA GLY A 358 24.28 7.26 4.74
C GLY A 358 24.93 6.55 5.94
N LYS A 359 25.80 7.27 6.66
CA LYS A 359 26.51 6.75 7.83
C LYS A 359 25.54 6.22 8.90
N GLY A 360 25.75 4.97 9.32
CA GLY A 360 24.92 4.30 10.34
C GLY A 360 23.48 4.01 9.91
N LYS A 361 23.17 4.06 8.61
CA LYS A 361 21.83 3.81 8.07
C LYS A 361 21.64 2.42 7.47
N PHE A 362 22.70 1.82 6.95
CA PHE A 362 22.65 0.47 6.39
C PHE A 362 22.71 -0.60 7.49
N PRO A 363 21.90 -1.66 7.46
CA PRO A 363 20.82 -1.96 6.50
C PRO A 363 19.42 -1.51 6.97
N ASP A 364 19.26 -1.06 8.21
CA ASP A 364 17.94 -0.95 8.87
C ASP A 364 17.18 0.37 8.65
N SER A 365 17.74 1.35 7.94
CA SER A 365 17.04 2.59 7.56
C SER A 365 16.66 2.59 6.10
N GLN A 366 15.61 3.33 5.72
CA GLN A 366 15.24 3.47 4.31
C GLN A 366 16.34 4.24 3.53
N PRO A 367 16.75 3.75 2.34
CA PRO A 367 17.77 4.41 1.53
C PRO A 367 17.22 5.63 0.79
N ILE A 368 18.14 6.45 0.27
CA ILE A 368 17.82 7.38 -0.81
C ILE A 368 17.85 6.59 -2.12
N GLU A 369 16.76 6.64 -2.88
CA GLU A 369 16.67 6.00 -4.20
C GLU A 369 17.15 6.99 -5.27
N ILE A 370 18.17 6.59 -6.03
CA ILE A 370 18.55 7.26 -7.27
C ILE A 370 17.75 6.60 -8.38
N ASN A 371 16.87 7.39 -9.00
CA ASN A 371 15.91 6.89 -9.94
C ASN A 371 16.39 7.04 -11.38
N GLY A 372 16.19 5.99 -12.18
CA GLY A 372 16.21 6.02 -13.63
C GLY A 372 14.80 5.88 -14.20
N ASP A 373 14.74 5.48 -15.47
CA ASP A 373 13.50 5.25 -16.20
C ASP A 373 12.97 3.81 -15.99
N GLY A 374 11.65 3.65 -16.03
CA GLY A 374 10.97 2.39 -15.81
C GLY A 374 9.48 2.57 -15.52
N ASP A 375 8.89 1.59 -14.84
CA ASP A 375 7.45 1.56 -14.53
C ASP A 375 7.10 1.96 -13.09
N GLY A 376 8.08 2.49 -12.35
CA GLY A 376 8.00 2.84 -10.94
C GLY A 376 8.45 1.71 -10.01
N THR A 377 8.66 0.49 -10.51
CA THR A 377 9.13 -0.68 -9.74
C THR A 377 10.28 -1.40 -10.43
N VAL A 378 10.17 -1.64 -11.74
CA VAL A 378 11.13 -2.36 -12.57
C VAL A 378 11.78 -1.37 -13.53
N GLY A 379 13.11 -1.35 -13.54
CA GLY A 379 13.89 -0.48 -14.43
C GLY A 379 13.73 -0.88 -15.89
N ILE A 380 13.80 0.11 -16.79
CA ILE A 380 13.56 -0.08 -18.23
C ILE A 380 14.45 -1.16 -18.86
N ARG A 381 15.69 -1.29 -18.40
CA ARG A 381 16.62 -2.33 -18.87
C ARG A 381 16.07 -3.75 -18.69
N SER A 382 15.38 -4.00 -17.58
CA SER A 382 14.81 -5.31 -17.28
C SER A 382 13.49 -5.52 -18.02
N LEU A 383 12.70 -4.46 -18.16
CA LEU A 383 11.42 -4.49 -18.86
C LEU A 383 11.60 -4.76 -20.36
N ALA A 384 12.57 -4.09 -20.98
CA ALA A 384 12.81 -4.13 -22.42
C ALA A 384 13.66 -5.34 -22.87
N ALA A 385 14.12 -6.21 -21.97
CA ALA A 385 15.00 -7.34 -22.31
C ALA A 385 14.38 -8.33 -23.30
N CYS A 386 13.04 -8.41 -23.34
CA CYS A 386 12.31 -9.19 -24.36
C CYS A 386 12.64 -8.77 -25.80
N MET A 387 13.06 -7.53 -26.03
CA MET A 387 13.34 -7.01 -27.37
C MET A 387 14.62 -7.60 -27.94
N ASP A 388 15.51 -8.16 -27.12
CA ASP A 388 16.69 -8.88 -27.59
C ASP A 388 16.29 -10.15 -28.35
N TRP A 389 15.14 -10.75 -28.01
CA TRP A 389 14.63 -11.95 -28.64
C TRP A 389 14.14 -11.76 -30.08
N VAL A 390 14.00 -10.52 -30.57
CA VAL A 390 13.72 -10.23 -31.99
C VAL A 390 14.72 -10.93 -32.91
N LYS A 391 15.96 -11.14 -32.44
CA LYS A 391 17.03 -11.79 -33.20
C LYS A 391 17.34 -13.22 -32.73
N GLU A 392 16.73 -13.69 -31.64
CA GLU A 392 17.05 -14.98 -31.02
C GLU A 392 16.01 -16.08 -31.29
N GLN A 393 14.85 -15.72 -31.85
CA GLN A 393 13.82 -16.68 -32.24
C GLN A 393 13.21 -16.35 -33.60
N GLU A 394 12.63 -17.37 -34.24
CA GLU A 394 11.94 -17.24 -35.54
C GLU A 394 10.57 -16.57 -35.42
N HIS A 395 9.93 -16.67 -34.25
CA HIS A 395 8.61 -16.12 -34.02
C HIS A 395 8.67 -14.62 -33.74
N ASP A 396 7.69 -13.87 -34.23
CA ASP A 396 7.64 -12.42 -34.10
C ASP A 396 7.66 -11.96 -32.63
N VAL A 397 8.37 -10.86 -32.38
CA VAL A 397 8.42 -10.16 -31.10
C VAL A 397 7.93 -8.72 -31.29
N HIS A 398 6.79 -8.42 -30.70
CA HIS A 398 6.13 -7.13 -30.80
C HIS A 398 6.34 -6.31 -29.53
N GLY A 399 7.13 -5.24 -29.60
CA GLY A 399 7.30 -4.30 -28.50
C GLY A 399 6.18 -3.25 -28.44
N ARG A 400 5.65 -2.97 -27.25
CA ARG A 400 4.74 -1.85 -26.98
C ARG A 400 5.13 -1.11 -25.71
N ILE A 401 5.38 0.19 -25.87
CA ILE A 401 5.76 1.07 -24.79
C ILE A 401 4.53 1.82 -24.29
N LEU A 402 4.28 1.76 -22.98
CA LEU A 402 3.14 2.40 -22.33
C LEU A 402 3.58 3.66 -21.60
N GLN A 403 3.31 4.82 -22.20
CA GLN A 403 3.63 6.11 -21.59
C GLN A 403 2.46 6.63 -20.76
N GLN A 404 2.73 7.12 -19.55
CA GLN A 404 1.73 7.88 -18.80
C GLN A 404 1.48 9.22 -19.51
N LYS A 405 0.29 9.40 -20.10
CA LYS A 405 -0.14 10.72 -20.58
C LYS A 405 -0.10 11.73 -19.42
N LYS A 406 0.88 12.64 -19.42
CA LYS A 406 0.88 13.83 -18.54
C LYS A 406 -0.46 14.56 -18.73
N MET A 407 -1.29 14.62 -17.69
CA MET A 407 -2.51 15.42 -17.71
C MET A 407 -2.19 16.88 -18.04
N ARG A 408 -2.45 17.30 -19.28
CA ARG A 408 -2.46 18.71 -19.70
C ARG A 408 -3.78 19.33 -19.26
N SER A 409 -3.80 20.07 -18.15
CA SER A 409 -4.92 20.98 -17.84
C SER A 409 -4.45 22.38 -17.46
N ARG A 410 -3.60 23.01 -18.30
CA ARG A 410 -3.07 24.35 -18.03
C ARG A 410 -4.12 25.48 -17.90
N ARG A 411 -5.36 25.34 -18.40
CA ARG A 411 -6.36 26.45 -18.37
C ARG A 411 -7.28 26.48 -17.17
N PHE A 412 -7.73 25.31 -16.67
CA PHE A 412 -8.58 25.25 -15.48
C PHE A 412 -7.82 25.64 -14.20
N TRP A 413 -6.51 25.33 -14.17
CA TRP A 413 -5.62 25.68 -13.06
C TRP A 413 -5.24 27.15 -13.01
N ILE A 414 -5.20 27.89 -14.14
CA ILE A 414 -4.92 29.35 -14.10
C ILE A 414 -6.08 30.09 -13.43
N PHE A 415 -7.33 29.68 -13.66
CA PHE A 415 -8.48 30.31 -13.01
C PHE A 415 -8.48 30.05 -11.49
N PHE A 416 -8.18 28.82 -11.06
CA PHE A 416 -8.08 28.50 -9.63
C PHE A 416 -6.83 29.05 -8.96
N ASP A 417 -5.67 29.12 -9.63
CA ASP A 417 -4.45 29.74 -9.09
C ASP A 417 -4.60 31.27 -8.98
N THR A 418 -5.34 31.89 -9.91
CA THR A 418 -5.70 33.31 -9.85
C THR A 418 -6.74 33.58 -8.76
N ALA A 419 -7.74 32.71 -8.58
CA ALA A 419 -8.69 32.79 -7.48
C ALA A 419 -8.05 32.48 -6.11
N TYR A 420 -7.05 31.59 -6.06
CA TYR A 420 -6.28 31.25 -4.85
C TYR A 420 -5.29 32.34 -4.46
N LYS A 421 -4.74 33.08 -5.44
CA LYS A 421 -3.88 34.26 -5.20
C LYS A 421 -4.68 35.53 -4.88
N ASN A 422 -5.91 35.66 -5.39
CA ASN A 422 -6.75 36.85 -5.18
C ASN A 422 -7.76 36.71 -4.03
N ALA A 423 -8.12 35.50 -3.61
CA ALA A 423 -8.83 35.30 -2.36
C ALA A 423 -7.81 35.40 -1.22
N ASN A 424 -7.98 36.41 -0.36
CA ASN A 424 -7.16 36.68 0.82
C ASN A 424 -7.36 35.61 1.93
N PHE A 425 -7.29 34.32 1.57
CA PHE A 425 -7.36 33.16 2.46
C PHE A 425 -6.00 32.82 3.10
N SER A 426 -5.02 33.72 2.96
CA SER A 426 -3.71 33.72 3.61
C SER A 426 -3.79 33.58 5.15
N TYR A 427 -4.96 33.91 5.74
CA TYR A 427 -5.21 33.82 7.18
C TYR A 427 -5.65 32.44 7.69
N LEU A 428 -6.15 31.56 6.82
CA LEU A 428 -6.73 30.27 7.24
C LEU A 428 -5.76 29.09 7.07
N PHE A 429 -4.67 29.24 6.32
CA PHE A 429 -3.73 28.14 6.09
C PHE A 429 -2.27 28.62 6.02
N SER A 430 -1.56 28.57 7.14
CA SER A 430 -0.10 28.70 7.16
C SER A 430 0.58 27.34 7.05
N ASN A 431 1.45 27.22 6.05
CA ASN A 431 2.37 26.09 5.85
C ASN A 431 3.36 25.96 7.00
N HIS A 432 3.75 24.71 7.30
CA HIS A 432 4.59 24.30 8.43
C HIS A 432 6.09 24.57 8.19
N ARG A 433 6.47 25.80 7.83
CA ARG A 433 7.86 26.27 7.92
C ARG A 433 7.91 27.67 8.49
N SER A 434 8.38 27.76 9.74
CA SER A 434 8.86 28.97 10.41
C SER A 434 7.89 30.18 10.40
N ARG A 435 7.01 30.33 11.41
CA ARG A 435 6.69 31.63 12.05
C ARG A 435 5.66 31.55 13.20
N ARG A 436 5.79 32.53 14.10
CA ARG A 436 4.85 32.98 15.16
C ARG A 436 3.37 32.75 14.84
N ARG A 437 2.63 32.13 15.78
CA ARG A 437 1.16 32.18 15.83
C ARG A 437 0.72 33.58 16.29
N SER A 438 -0.24 34.20 15.59
CA SER A 438 -0.77 35.53 15.93
C SER A 438 -1.88 35.42 16.98
N ILE A 439 -1.94 36.35 17.93
CA ILE A 439 -2.97 36.41 18.98
C ILE A 439 -4.39 36.55 18.38
N SER A 440 -4.53 37.25 17.25
CA SER A 440 -5.83 37.49 16.60
C SER A 440 -6.49 36.23 16.05
N SER A 441 -5.72 35.23 15.60
CA SER A 441 -6.28 33.99 15.06
C SER A 441 -6.79 33.05 16.15
N GLU A 442 -6.15 33.05 17.32
CA GLU A 442 -6.58 32.24 18.46
C GLU A 442 -7.81 32.86 19.15
N LEU A 443 -7.91 34.20 19.15
CA LEU A 443 -9.10 34.91 19.64
C LEU A 443 -10.35 34.60 18.79
N MET A 444 -10.22 34.57 17.46
CA MET A 444 -11.34 34.24 16.57
C MET A 444 -11.81 32.78 16.73
N LYS A 445 -10.89 31.82 16.90
CA LYS A 445 -11.26 30.42 17.18
C LYS A 445 -12.04 30.30 18.49
N ALA A 446 -11.57 30.96 19.54
CA ALA A 446 -12.26 30.95 20.83
C ALA A 446 -13.67 31.56 20.77
N MET A 447 -13.90 32.57 19.92
CA MET A 447 -15.24 33.12 19.71
C MET A 447 -16.17 32.13 18.99
N VAL A 448 -15.66 31.39 18.01
CA VAL A 448 -16.42 30.33 17.31
C VAL A 448 -16.77 29.20 18.27
N ASP A 449 -15.83 28.77 19.12
CA ASP A 449 -16.08 27.72 20.12
C ASP A 449 -17.19 28.11 21.12
N VAL A 450 -17.24 29.39 21.51
CA VAL A 450 -18.31 29.91 22.39
C VAL A 450 -19.67 29.92 21.66
N LEU A 451 -19.70 30.31 20.38
CA LEU A 451 -20.91 30.30 19.57
C LEU A 451 -21.42 28.86 19.34
N ASP A 452 -20.53 27.89 19.18
CA ASP A 452 -20.87 26.47 19.08
C ASP A 452 -21.56 25.94 20.35
N VAL A 453 -21.03 26.29 21.53
CA VAL A 453 -21.63 25.92 22.82
C VAL A 453 -23.02 26.54 22.97
N ILE A 454 -23.19 27.82 22.63
CA ILE A 454 -24.48 28.52 22.68
C ILE A 454 -25.47 27.89 21.69
N GLY A 455 -25.02 27.63 20.46
CA GLY A 455 -25.84 27.01 19.40
C GLY A 455 -26.33 25.62 19.79
N LEU A 456 -25.43 24.77 20.29
CA LEU A 456 -25.78 23.45 20.82
C LEU A 456 -26.75 23.54 21.99
N TYR A 457 -26.53 24.45 22.94
CA TYR A 457 -27.45 24.67 24.06
C TYR A 457 -28.85 25.06 23.58
N VAL A 458 -28.96 25.93 22.58
CA VAL A 458 -30.25 26.33 22.00
C VAL A 458 -30.91 25.14 21.30
N VAL A 459 -30.18 24.38 20.48
CA VAL A 459 -30.75 23.22 19.75
C VAL A 459 -31.21 22.12 20.68
N ILE A 460 -30.47 21.84 21.75
CA ILE A 460 -30.82 20.81 22.74
C ILE A 460 -32.08 21.19 23.54
N ASN A 461 -32.26 22.48 23.83
CA ASN A 461 -33.34 22.98 24.70
C ASN A 461 -34.55 23.55 23.94
N ARG A 462 -34.46 23.76 22.63
CA ARG A 462 -35.61 24.17 21.80
C ARG A 462 -36.54 22.95 21.61
N ASN A 463 -37.86 23.18 21.64
CA ASN A 463 -38.90 22.13 21.67
C ASN A 463 -38.86 21.18 20.46
N TRP A 464 -38.01 20.16 20.54
CA TRP A 464 -37.98 19.03 19.63
C TRP A 464 -38.83 17.89 20.21
N SER A 465 -39.75 17.30 19.44
CA SER A 465 -40.52 16.14 19.89
C SER A 465 -39.66 14.87 19.82
N GLY A 466 -39.37 14.25 20.96
CA GLY A 466 -38.55 13.04 21.05
C GLY A 466 -38.02 12.75 22.46
N LYS A 467 -37.62 11.50 22.72
CA LYS A 467 -36.99 11.10 24.00
C LYS A 467 -35.67 11.84 24.22
N GLY A 468 -35.37 12.21 25.46
CA GLY A 468 -34.21 13.05 25.81
C GLY A 468 -32.87 12.51 25.31
N ASP A 469 -32.72 11.18 25.27
CA ASP A 469 -31.48 10.51 24.87
C ASP A 469 -31.19 10.63 23.37
N ALA A 470 -32.24 10.74 22.55
CA ALA A 470 -32.09 10.93 21.10
C ALA A 470 -31.72 12.39 20.76
N ARG A 471 -32.08 13.36 21.60
CA ARG A 471 -31.91 14.80 21.30
C ARG A 471 -30.46 15.23 21.34
N PHE A 472 -29.72 14.87 22.39
CA PHE A 472 -28.32 15.29 22.51
C PHE A 472 -27.41 14.52 21.54
N LEU A 473 -27.73 13.26 21.25
CA LEU A 473 -27.03 12.47 20.22
C LEU A 473 -27.26 13.06 18.83
N ALA A 474 -28.50 13.37 18.46
CA ALA A 474 -28.82 14.00 17.18
C ALA A 474 -28.17 15.39 17.05
N ALA A 475 -28.21 16.21 18.11
CA ALA A 475 -27.57 17.52 18.13
C ALA A 475 -26.03 17.41 17.98
N GLY A 476 -25.37 16.53 18.75
CA GLY A 476 -23.92 16.34 18.70
C GLY A 476 -23.43 15.75 17.36
N LEU A 477 -24.15 14.76 16.82
CA LEU A 477 -23.85 14.18 15.50
C LEU A 477 -24.09 15.19 14.36
N GLY A 478 -25.18 15.96 14.44
CA GLY A 478 -25.51 16.98 13.46
C GLY A 478 -24.49 18.12 13.44
N TRP A 479 -24.08 18.62 14.61
CA TRP A 479 -23.10 19.70 14.72
C TRP A 479 -21.72 19.26 14.22
N SER A 480 -21.27 18.06 14.57
CA SER A 480 -20.01 17.49 14.06
C SER A 480 -20.02 17.28 12.54
N SER A 481 -21.16 16.87 11.99
CA SER A 481 -21.32 16.70 10.53
C SER A 481 -21.25 18.04 9.80
N ALA A 482 -21.89 19.08 10.35
CA ALA A 482 -21.86 20.44 9.81
C ALA A 482 -20.45 21.05 9.87
N ASP A 483 -19.75 20.91 11.00
CA ASP A 483 -18.35 21.35 11.15
C ASP A 483 -17.45 20.66 10.12
N SER A 484 -17.55 19.33 10.01
CA SER A 484 -16.76 18.56 9.04
C SER A 484 -17.01 18.99 7.59
N LEU A 485 -18.26 19.26 7.23
CA LEU A 485 -18.64 19.72 5.89
C LEU A 485 -18.06 21.10 5.57
N ALA A 486 -18.16 22.03 6.52
CA ALA A 486 -17.73 23.42 6.34
C ALA A 486 -16.20 23.58 6.32
N THR A 487 -15.48 22.82 7.16
CA THR A 487 -14.05 23.08 7.41
C THR A 487 -13.12 22.05 6.76
N ARG A 488 -13.59 20.84 6.45
CA ARG A 488 -12.71 19.71 6.10
C ARG A 488 -13.04 18.98 4.81
N ILE A 489 -14.32 18.76 4.50
CA ILE A 489 -14.72 18.02 3.29
C ILE A 489 -14.34 18.78 2.02
N VAL A 490 -14.59 20.09 1.94
CA VAL A 490 -14.29 20.89 0.73
C VAL A 490 -12.78 20.96 0.45
N PRO A 491 -11.89 21.27 1.43
CA PRO A 491 -10.44 21.26 1.18
C PRO A 491 -9.86 19.85 0.97
N PHE A 492 -10.46 18.82 1.57
CA PHE A 492 -10.08 17.42 1.33
C PHE A 492 -10.42 16.98 -0.09
N TRP A 493 -11.63 17.24 -0.57
CA TRP A 493 -12.08 16.87 -1.91
C TRP A 493 -11.28 17.57 -3.02
N THR A 494 -10.99 18.85 -2.83
CA THR A 494 -10.24 19.67 -3.80
C THR A 494 -8.74 19.36 -3.77
N GLY A 495 -8.21 18.97 -2.60
CA GLY A 495 -6.78 18.73 -2.38
C GLY A 495 -6.30 17.29 -2.59
N ALA A 496 -7.13 16.30 -2.27
CA ALA A 496 -6.79 14.88 -2.41
C ALA A 496 -6.73 14.39 -3.88
N ARG A 497 -7.10 15.24 -4.85
CA ARG A 497 -6.99 14.95 -6.30
C ARG A 497 -5.59 15.21 -6.88
N GLY A 498 -4.67 15.78 -6.09
CA GLY A 498 -3.27 15.97 -6.45
C GLY A 498 -2.53 14.64 -6.73
N THR A 499 -1.37 14.72 -7.39
CA THR A 499 -0.51 13.56 -7.68
C THR A 499 0.31 13.09 -6.48
N THR A 500 0.46 13.93 -5.46
CA THR A 500 1.20 13.63 -4.23
C THR A 500 0.29 13.74 -3.02
N PHE A 501 0.17 12.64 -2.29
CA PHE A 501 -0.53 12.60 -1.00
C PHE A 501 0.13 13.53 0.02
N SER A 502 -0.69 14.28 0.79
CA SER A 502 -0.21 15.21 1.82
C SER A 502 -0.78 14.84 3.19
N TRP A 503 0.10 14.81 4.19
CA TRP A 503 -0.22 14.50 5.59
C TRP A 503 -1.32 15.38 6.19
N LYS A 504 -1.48 16.62 5.67
CA LYS A 504 -2.52 17.55 6.08
C LYS A 504 -3.92 16.92 6.01
N TYR A 505 -4.18 16.07 5.02
CA TYR A 505 -5.49 15.44 4.86
C TYR A 505 -5.76 14.33 5.88
N ILE A 506 -4.73 13.58 6.31
CA ILE A 506 -4.85 12.62 7.42
C ILE A 506 -5.13 13.35 8.72
N GLN A 507 -4.39 14.43 8.99
CA GLN A 507 -4.61 15.24 10.18
C GLN A 507 -6.03 15.78 10.22
N MET A 508 -6.54 16.26 9.08
CA MET A 508 -7.94 16.68 8.96
C MET A 508 -8.93 15.53 9.26
N CYS A 509 -8.69 14.32 8.77
CA CYS A 509 -9.55 13.16 9.06
C CYS A 509 -9.52 12.75 10.55
N LEU A 510 -8.33 12.74 11.17
CA LEU A 510 -8.18 12.43 12.60
C LEU A 510 -8.82 13.52 13.47
N GLU A 511 -8.65 14.79 13.09
CA GLU A 511 -9.31 15.93 13.73
C GLU A 511 -10.84 15.86 13.58
N SER A 512 -11.39 15.43 12.44
CA SER A 512 -12.84 15.19 12.29
C SER A 512 -13.35 14.14 13.26
N ASN A 513 -12.61 13.03 13.43
CA ASN A 513 -12.99 11.96 14.37
C ASN A 513 -12.92 12.43 15.82
N TYR A 514 -11.88 13.20 16.16
CA TYR A 514 -11.78 13.86 17.45
C TYR A 514 -12.96 14.82 17.69
N ASN A 515 -13.28 15.66 16.71
CA ASN A 515 -14.39 16.62 16.78
C ASN A 515 -15.75 15.93 16.92
N LEU A 516 -15.96 14.77 16.29
CA LEU A 516 -17.17 13.96 16.48
C LEU A 516 -17.36 13.54 17.93
N VAL A 517 -16.32 12.95 18.53
CA VAL A 517 -16.36 12.53 19.93
C VAL A 517 -16.53 13.75 20.84
N TYR A 518 -15.86 14.85 20.51
CA TYR A 518 -15.94 16.12 21.23
C TYR A 518 -17.37 16.70 21.24
N TYR A 519 -18.00 16.91 20.08
CA TYR A 519 -19.34 17.52 20.01
C TYR A 519 -20.43 16.62 20.60
N VAL A 520 -20.31 15.30 20.49
CA VAL A 520 -21.23 14.35 21.15
C VAL A 520 -21.08 14.41 22.67
N ALA A 521 -19.84 14.46 23.19
CA ALA A 521 -19.59 14.60 24.62
C ALA A 521 -20.08 15.97 25.15
N LEU A 522 -19.79 17.05 24.43
CA LEU A 522 -20.23 18.40 24.77
C LEU A 522 -21.76 18.52 24.80
N ALA A 523 -22.45 18.00 23.78
CA ALA A 523 -23.91 17.94 23.76
C ALA A 523 -24.48 17.12 24.92
N SER A 524 -23.84 16.00 25.27
CA SER A 524 -24.22 15.18 26.43
C SER A 524 -24.07 15.95 27.75
N PHE A 525 -22.96 16.68 27.93
CA PHE A 525 -22.73 17.48 29.13
C PHE A 525 -23.69 18.68 29.23
N LEU A 526 -23.95 19.38 28.13
CA LEU A 526 -24.92 20.48 28.09
C LEU A 526 -26.35 20.00 28.40
N TRP A 527 -26.72 18.82 27.91
CA TRP A 527 -28.02 18.21 28.21
C TRP A 527 -28.13 17.76 29.67
N LEU A 528 -27.08 17.16 30.24
CA LEU A 528 -27.04 16.82 31.66
C LEU A 528 -27.13 18.08 32.53
N TRP A 529 -26.41 19.14 32.14
CA TRP A 529 -26.37 20.40 32.86
C TRP A 529 -27.77 21.03 33.06
N THR A 530 -28.69 20.85 32.11
CA THR A 530 -30.05 21.41 32.16
C THR A 530 -31.05 20.57 32.97
N ARG A 531 -30.64 19.39 33.47
CA ARG A 531 -31.50 18.51 34.28
C ARG A 531 -31.65 19.03 35.71
N ARG A 532 -32.91 19.13 36.16
CA ARG A 532 -33.25 19.55 37.53
C ARG A 532 -32.82 18.53 38.58
N GLU A 533 -32.79 17.25 38.22
CA GLU A 533 -32.49 16.11 39.10
C GLU A 533 -31.00 15.96 39.47
N ILE A 534 -30.09 16.66 38.79
CA ILE A 534 -28.64 16.55 39.07
C ILE A 534 -28.26 17.44 40.28
N PRO A 535 -27.55 16.89 41.28
CA PRO A 535 -27.07 17.62 42.45
C PRO A 535 -26.18 18.83 42.08
N SER A 536 -26.26 19.90 42.86
CA SER A 536 -25.50 21.15 42.62
C SER A 536 -23.98 20.94 42.58
N THR A 537 -23.45 19.99 43.34
CA THR A 537 -22.02 19.62 43.34
C THR A 537 -21.59 18.96 42.02
N MET A 538 -22.41 18.07 41.47
CA MET A 538 -22.17 17.41 40.19
C MET A 538 -22.35 18.36 39.00
N LYS A 539 -23.26 19.34 39.14
CA LYS A 539 -23.32 20.48 38.23
C LYS A 539 -21.98 21.21 38.21
N ILE A 540 -21.47 21.69 39.35
CA ILE A 540 -20.15 22.38 39.39
C ILE A 540 -19.05 21.55 38.69
N ALA A 541 -18.99 20.24 38.89
CA ALA A 541 -18.07 19.35 38.18
C ALA A 541 -18.28 19.32 36.65
N LEU A 542 -19.53 19.24 36.18
CA LEU A 542 -19.87 19.34 34.76
C LEU A 542 -19.46 20.69 34.16
N ARG A 543 -19.62 21.80 34.89
CA ARG A 543 -19.14 23.14 34.49
C ARG A 543 -17.63 23.17 34.33
N LEU A 544 -16.89 22.65 35.31
CA LEU A 544 -15.43 22.60 35.27
C LEU A 544 -14.92 21.68 34.15
N LEU A 545 -15.61 20.57 33.87
CA LEU A 545 -15.29 19.70 32.74
C LEU A 545 -15.53 20.40 31.40
N MET A 546 -16.71 21.00 31.19
CA MET A 546 -17.01 21.76 29.98
C MET A 546 -16.02 22.93 29.77
N GLN A 547 -15.63 23.60 30.86
CA GLN A 547 -14.64 24.68 30.84
C GLN A 547 -13.23 24.15 30.57
N TYR A 548 -12.81 23.01 31.13
CA TYR A 548 -11.54 22.35 30.83
C TYR A 548 -11.45 21.92 29.35
N TYR A 549 -12.52 21.37 28.79
CA TYR A 549 -12.57 20.97 27.38
C TYR A 549 -12.62 22.18 26.42
N GLY A 550 -13.24 23.31 26.80
CA GLY A 550 -13.20 24.57 26.04
C GLY A 550 -11.91 25.38 26.20
N ILE A 551 -11.11 25.12 27.24
CA ILE A 551 -9.89 25.88 27.57
C ILE A 551 -8.60 25.15 27.12
N SER A 552 -8.67 23.96 26.52
CA SER A 552 -7.46 23.23 26.10
C SER A 552 -6.52 24.04 25.18
N SER A 553 -7.07 24.97 24.40
CA SER A 553 -6.33 25.93 23.56
C SER A 553 -5.51 26.96 24.36
N TRP A 554 -5.93 27.30 25.59
CA TRP A 554 -5.26 28.28 26.46
C TRP A 554 -4.08 27.69 27.23
N ILE A 555 -4.10 26.38 27.54
CA ILE A 555 -2.99 25.72 28.24
C ILE A 555 -1.70 25.81 27.42
N LEU A 556 -1.80 25.59 26.10
CA LEU A 556 -0.69 25.78 25.17
C LEU A 556 -0.24 27.25 25.09
N LEU A 557 -1.17 28.20 25.17
CA LEU A 557 -0.86 29.63 25.14
C LEU A 557 -0.14 30.11 26.42
N ILE A 558 -0.58 29.59 27.58
CA ILE A 558 0.02 29.85 28.89
C ILE A 558 1.42 29.24 28.96
N ILE A 559 1.60 28.00 28.50
CA ILE A 559 2.92 27.37 28.41
C ILE A 559 3.84 28.17 27.49
N HIS A 560 3.35 28.61 26.32
CA HIS A 560 4.15 29.41 25.40
C HIS A 560 4.52 30.77 26.00
N PHE A 561 3.58 31.43 26.69
CA PHE A 561 3.83 32.69 27.41
C PHE A 561 4.90 32.51 28.48
N LEU A 562 4.78 31.50 29.33
CA LEU A 562 5.75 31.20 30.40
C LEU A 562 7.14 30.88 29.83
N VAL A 563 7.22 30.08 28.78
CA VAL A 563 8.50 29.77 28.10
C VAL A 563 9.11 31.02 27.46
N THR A 564 8.28 31.91 26.89
CA THR A 564 8.77 33.15 26.26
C THR A 564 9.27 34.15 27.31
N VAL A 565 8.57 34.28 28.43
CA VAL A 565 9.00 35.10 29.58
C VAL A 565 10.30 34.56 30.15
N PHE A 566 10.41 33.24 30.33
CA PHE A 566 11.65 32.59 30.78
C PHE A 566 12.82 32.83 29.82
N MET A 567 12.60 32.66 28.51
CA MET A 567 13.61 32.94 27.48
C MET A 567 14.05 34.41 27.47
N ALA A 568 13.12 35.35 27.66
CA ALA A 568 13.43 36.78 27.74
C ALA A 568 14.24 37.13 28.99
N LEU A 569 13.91 36.55 30.14
CA LEU A 569 14.67 36.71 31.38
C LEU A 569 16.08 36.13 31.27
N MET A 570 16.22 34.95 30.67
CA MET A 570 17.53 34.34 30.39
C MET A 570 18.36 35.19 29.43
N ALA A 571 17.76 35.74 28.38
CA ALA A 571 18.45 36.64 27.45
C ALA A 571 18.92 37.93 28.12
N MET A 572 18.10 38.53 29.00
CA MET A 572 18.50 39.69 29.79
C MET A 572 19.61 39.37 30.79
N ALA A 573 19.57 38.19 31.42
CA ALA A 573 20.62 37.72 32.32
C ALA A 573 21.95 37.50 31.58
N PHE A 574 21.93 36.86 30.41
CA PHE A 574 23.11 36.72 29.56
C PHE A 574 23.63 38.08 29.07
N TYR A 575 22.76 39.00 28.70
CA TYR A 575 23.15 40.36 28.31
C TYR A 575 23.83 41.12 29.45
N ALA A 576 23.33 40.99 30.68
CA ALA A 576 23.93 41.60 31.87
C ALA A 576 25.32 41.00 32.20
N VAL A 577 25.55 39.72 31.90
CA VAL A 577 26.84 39.03 32.11
C VAL A 577 27.86 39.35 31.01
N ILE A 578 27.41 39.65 29.79
CA ILE A 578 28.27 39.93 28.62
C ILE A 578 28.63 41.41 28.50
N GLN A 579 27.94 42.32 29.21
CA GLN A 579 28.32 43.73 29.28
C GLN A 579 29.73 43.85 29.89
N PRO A 580 30.72 44.37 29.14
CA PRO A 580 32.01 44.73 29.72
C PRO A 580 31.74 45.80 30.77
N HIS A 581 32.35 45.66 31.95
CA HIS A 581 32.45 46.74 32.93
C HIS A 581 33.20 47.92 32.28
N ASN A 582 32.49 48.76 31.53
CA ASN A 582 32.94 50.09 31.16
C ASN A 582 32.53 51.00 32.31
N GLY A 583 33.50 51.28 33.16
CA GLY A 583 33.35 52.11 34.33
C GLY A 583 32.78 53.49 34.00
N ARG A 584 31.89 53.94 34.88
CA ARG A 584 32.04 55.21 35.58
C ARG A 584 31.73 54.98 37.05
#